data_AF-A0A1F4C4N1-F1
#
_entry.id   AF-A0A1F4C4N1-F1
#
_cell.length_a   1.000
_cell.length_b   1.000
_cell.length_c   1.000
_cell.angle_alpha   90.00
_cell.angle_beta   90.00
_cell.angle_gamma   90.00
#
_symmetry.space_group_name_H-M   'P 1'
#
loop_
_entity.id
_entity.type
_entity.pdbx_description
1 polymer ?
#
loop_
_entity_poly.entity_id
_entity_poly.type
_entity_poly.pdbx_seq_one_letter_code
_entity_poly.pdbx_strand_id
1 'polypeptide(L)' 'MTATVTTTIDVRTIAPRERHPLIFSTFGKLAPGDAFLLVNDHDPKPLYYHFKAELGEAFAWDYLENGPEVWKVRIAKSL' A
#
# COMPACT_ATOMS: atom_id res chain seq x y z
N MET A 1 -8.61 4.65 15.80
CA MET A 1 -8.69 5.83 14.91
C MET A 1 -8.43 5.36 13.49
N THR A 2 -9.25 5.72 12.51
CA THR A 2 -9.01 5.39 11.11
C THR A 2 -7.88 6.26 10.57
N ALA A 3 -6.83 5.63 10.03
CA ALA A 3 -5.71 6.33 9.44
C ALA A 3 -6.15 7.27 8.30
N THR A 4 -5.58 8.48 8.25
CA THR A 4 -5.88 9.48 7.22
C THR A 4 -5.23 9.08 5.91
N VAL A 5 -6.01 8.98 4.84
CA VAL A 5 -5.48 8.70 3.50
C VAL A 5 -4.96 9.99 2.88
N THR A 6 -3.67 10.04 2.58
CA THR A 6 -3.00 11.24 2.03
C THR A 6 -2.79 11.18 0.52
N THR A 7 -2.75 9.99 -0.07
CA THR A 7 -2.56 9.81 -1.52
C THR A 7 -3.09 8.45 -2.02
N THR A 8 -3.18 8.31 -3.34
CA THR A 8 -3.50 7.05 -4.05
C THR A 8 -2.43 6.77 -5.10
N ILE A 9 -1.90 5.54 -5.10
CA ILE A 9 -0.98 5.02 -6.10
C ILE A 9 -1.72 3.98 -6.93
N ASP A 10 -1.98 4.30 -8.21
CA ASP A 10 -2.50 3.33 -9.18
C ASP A 10 -1.36 2.73 -10.00
N VAL A 11 -0.90 1.54 -9.60
CA VAL A 11 0.27 0.90 -10.21
C VAL A 11 -0.01 0.33 -11.61
N ARG A 12 -1.27 0.25 -12.02
CA ARG A 12 -1.66 -0.19 -13.37
C ARG A 12 -1.15 0.78 -14.43
N THR A 13 -0.93 2.04 -14.04
CA THR A 13 -0.41 3.12 -14.89
C THR A 13 1.12 3.26 -14.83
N ILE A 14 1.80 2.42 -14.04
CA ILE A 14 3.22 2.58 -13.68
C ILE A 14 4.02 1.38 -14.19
N ALA A 15 5.20 1.64 -14.76
CA ALA A 15 6.07 0.58 -15.27
C ALA A 15 6.48 -0.38 -14.13
N PRO A 16 6.52 -1.71 -14.34
CA PRO A 16 6.76 -2.69 -13.28
C PRO A 16 7.99 -2.40 -12.39
N ARG A 17 9.10 -1.98 -13.00
CA ARG A 17 10.35 -1.65 -12.29
C ARG A 17 10.25 -0.44 -11.34
N GLU A 18 9.24 0.42 -11.53
CA GLU A 18 9.08 1.67 -10.76
C GLU A 18 8.10 1.52 -9.60
N ARG A 19 7.26 0.47 -9.61
CA ARG A 19 6.19 0.26 -8.64
C ARG A 19 6.72 0.12 -7.21
N HIS A 20 7.60 -0.85 -6.97
CA HIS A 20 8.13 -1.09 -5.62
C HIS A 20 8.89 0.14 -5.07
N PRO A 21 9.86 0.75 -5.78
CA PRO A 21 10.53 1.95 -5.29
C PRO A 21 9.56 3.07 -4.91
N LEU A 22 8.54 3.33 -5.73
CA LEU A 22 7.54 4.37 -5.46
C LEU A 22 6.71 4.05 -4.21
N ILE A 23 6.21 2.82 -4.08
CA ILE A 23 5.37 2.38 -2.96
C ILE A 23 6.14 2.52 -1.64
N PHE A 24 7.36 1.99 -1.56
CA PHE A 24 8.17 2.05 -0.33
C PHE A 24 8.63 3.48 -0.02
N SER A 25 9.00 4.27 -1.04
CA SER A 25 9.31 5.69 -0.84
C SER A 25 8.10 6.48 -0.31
N THR A 26 6.91 6.19 -0.82
CA THR A 26 5.67 6.83 -0.36
C THR A 26 5.36 6.43 1.08
N PHE A 27 5.44 5.15 1.41
CA PHE A 27 5.25 4.68 2.79
C PHE A 27 6.25 5.32 3.76
N GLY A 28 7.53 5.41 3.39
CA GLY A 28 8.57 6.03 4.21
C GLY A 28 8.30 7.50 4.56
N LYS A 29 7.57 8.22 3.70
CA LYS A 29 7.19 9.63 3.88
C LYS A 29 5.91 9.83 4.70
N LEU A 30 5.16 8.77 5.00
CA LEU A 30 3.95 8.89 5.82
C LEU A 30 4.30 9.31 7.26
N ALA A 31 3.49 10.20 7.82
CA ALA A 31 3.46 10.39 9.26
C ALA A 31 2.83 9.16 9.95
N PRO A 32 3.15 8.88 11.22
CA PRO A 32 2.43 7.87 11.99
C PRO A 32 0.92 8.16 12.01
N GLY A 33 0.10 7.14 11.73
CA GLY A 33 -1.34 7.29 11.60
C GLY A 33 -1.84 7.75 10.22
N ASP A 34 -0.96 8.04 9.26
CA ASP A 34 -1.35 8.26 7.87
C ASP A 34 -1.33 6.97 7.04
N ALA A 35 -1.97 7.02 5.88
CA ALA A 35 -2.07 5.93 4.93
C ALA A 35 -2.04 6.42 3.48
N PHE A 36 -1.78 5.50 2.55
CA PHE A 36 -2.11 5.68 1.14
C PHE A 36 -2.96 4.52 0.63
N LEU A 37 -3.62 4.73 -0.51
CA LEU A 37 -4.32 3.66 -1.22
C LEU A 37 -3.46 3.11 -2.36
N LEU A 38 -3.34 1.80 -2.42
CA LEU A 38 -2.78 1.08 -3.55
C LEU A 38 -3.91 0.54 -4.43
N VAL A 39 -3.88 0.82 -5.72
CA VAL A 39 -4.79 0.24 -6.72
C VAL A 39 -3.98 -0.63 -7.68
N ASN A 40 -4.38 -1.90 -7.81
CA ASN A 40 -3.68 -2.92 -8.60
C ASN A 40 -4.67 -3.74 -9.44
N ASP A 41 -4.16 -4.41 -10.48
CA ASP A 41 -4.93 -5.31 -11.37
C ASP A 41 -4.97 -6.77 -10.89
N HIS A 42 -4.26 -7.09 -9.81
CA HIS A 42 -4.25 -8.41 -9.17
C HIS A 42 -4.03 -8.27 -7.65
N ASP A 43 -4.22 -9.37 -6.92
CA ASP A 43 -3.99 -9.40 -5.47
C ASP A 43 -2.53 -9.01 -5.13
N PRO A 44 -2.29 -7.90 -4.39
CA PRO A 44 -0.96 -7.48 -3.99
C PRO A 44 -0.37 -8.30 -2.82
N LYS A 45 -0.84 -9.53 -2.59
CA LYS A 45 -0.32 -10.44 -1.55
C LYS A 45 1.21 -10.61 -1.52
N PRO A 46 1.93 -10.73 -2.65
CA PRO A 46 3.40 -10.74 -2.62
C PRO A 46 4.01 -9.47 -2.00
N LEU A 47 3.41 -8.30 -2.29
CA LEU A 47 3.84 -7.03 -1.73
C LEU A 47 3.54 -6.95 -0.23
N TYR A 48 2.40 -7.48 0.25
CA TYR A 48 2.11 -7.59 1.69
C TYR A 48 3.23 -8.32 2.43
N TYR A 49 3.68 -9.47 1.92
CA TYR A 49 4.77 -10.22 2.55
C TYR A 49 6.11 -9.48 2.50
N HIS A 50 6.37 -8.71 1.44
CA HIS A 50 7.55 -7.85 1.38
C HIS A 50 7.50 -6.76 2.46
N PHE A 51 6.36 -6.08 2.63
CA PHE A 51 6.15 -5.14 3.73
C PHE A 51 6.37 -5.81 5.10
N LYS A 52 5.80 -7.01 5.30
CA LYS A 52 5.96 -7.76 6.56
C LYS A 52 7.41 -8.12 6.85
N ALA A 53 8.19 -8.49 5.83
CA ALA A 53 9.60 -8.80 5.98
C ALA A 53 10.43 -7.56 6.35
N GLU A 54 10.15 -6.41 5.73
CA GLU A 54 10.92 -5.17 5.92
C GLU A 54 10.52 -4.38 7.18
N LEU A 55 9.24 -4.42 7.56
CA LEU A 55 8.67 -3.51 8.55
C LEU A 55 8.04 -4.20 9.77
N GLY A 56 7.92 -5.53 9.75
CA GLY A 56 7.29 -6.28 10.83
C GLY A 56 5.84 -5.83 11.08
N GLU A 57 5.58 -5.27 12.25
CA GLU A 57 4.24 -4.83 12.69
C GLU A 57 4.04 -3.30 12.58
N ALA A 58 4.98 -2.57 11.97
CA ALA A 58 4.93 -1.11 11.86
C ALA A 58 3.93 -0.56 10.81
N PHE A 59 3.07 -1.42 10.26
CA PHE A 59 2.06 -1.05 9.27
C PHE A 59 0.76 -1.83 9.46
N ALA A 60 -0.33 -1.27 8.93
CA ALA A 60 -1.60 -1.96 8.76
C ALA A 60 -1.95 -2.12 7.27
N TRP A 61 -2.69 -3.18 6.95
CA TRP A 61 -3.04 -3.57 5.59
C TRP A 61 -4.52 -3.95 5.53
N ASP A 62 -5.32 -3.10 4.91
CA ASP A 62 -6.77 -3.31 4.81
C ASP A 62 -7.19 -3.39 3.35
N TYR A 63 -7.81 -4.49 2.96
CA TYR A 63 -8.46 -4.56 1.66
C TYR A 63 -9.76 -3.74 1.68
N LEU A 64 -9.88 -2.82 0.72
CA LEU A 64 -11.08 -2.05 0.46
C LEU A 64 -11.88 -2.66 -0.71
N GLU A 65 -11.18 -3.23 -1.69
CA GLU A 65 -11.76 -3.99 -2.80
C GLU A 65 -10.91 -5.24 -3.08
N ASN A 66 -11.56 -6.39 -3.25
CA ASN A 66 -10.96 -7.71 -3.36
C ASN A 66 -11.15 -8.35 -4.75
N GLY A 67 -11.03 -7.55 -5.82
CA GLY A 67 -11.14 -8.03 -7.19
C GLY A 67 -12.53 -8.53 -7.60
N PRO A 68 -12.64 -9.17 -8.78
CA PRO A 68 -11.55 -9.48 -9.72
C PRO A 68 -11.12 -8.30 -10.60
N GLU A 69 -11.94 -7.26 -10.79
CA GLU A 69 -11.64 -6.15 -11.70
C GLU A 69 -10.60 -5.18 -11.12
N VAL A 70 -10.66 -4.95 -9.81
CA VAL A 70 -9.79 -4.00 -9.11
C VAL A 70 -9.45 -4.52 -7.73
N TRP A 71 -8.17 -4.43 -7.37
CA TRP A 71 -7.69 -4.67 -6.02
C TRP A 71 -7.28 -3.34 -5.41
N LYS A 72 -7.94 -2.96 -4.31
CA LYS A 72 -7.68 -1.71 -3.61
C LYS A 72 -7.33 -2.00 -2.16
N VAL A 73 -6.16 -1.55 -1.74
CA VAL A 73 -5.66 -1.76 -0.38
C VAL A 73 -5.32 -0.42 0.25
N ARG A 74 -5.74 -0.20 1.50
CA ARG A 74 -5.21 0.85 2.35
C ARG A 74 -3.99 0.33 3.08
N ILE A 75 -2.86 1.02 2.91
CA ILE A 75 -1.61 0.71 3.59
C ILE A 75 -1.31 1.88 4.53
N ALA A 76 -1.39 1.63 5.83
CA ALA A 76 -1.24 2.65 6.87
C ALA A 76 0.04 2.46 7.67
N LYS A 77 0.67 3.55 8.08
CA LYS A 77 1.77 3.54 9.04
C LYS A 77 1.20 3.54 10.45
N SER A 78 1.60 2.58 11.27
CA SER A 78 1.17 2.49 12.67
C SER A 78 1.59 3.75 13.45
N LEU A 79 0.86 4.06 14.53
CA LEU A 79 1.17 5.16 15.45
C LEU A 79 2.47 4.91 16.23
#